data_AF-A0A3B1A938-F1
#
_entry.id   AF-A0A3B1A938-F1
#
_cell.length_a   1.000
_cell.length_b   1.000
_cell.length_c   1.000
_cell.angle_alpha   90.00
_cell.angle_beta   90.00
_cell.angle_gamma   90.00
#
_symmetry.space_group_name_H-M   'P 1'
#
loop_
_entity.id
_entity.type
_entity.pdbx_description
1 polymer ?
#
loop_
_entity_poly.entity_id
_entity_poly.type
_entity_poly.pdbx_seq_one_letter_code
_entity_poly.pdbx_strand_id
1 'polypeptide(L)'
;MSKKTISKRAFNYSRVLLCACLVAWLSIVGTVAVAAEIKIGFVNAARVLEEAPQADSARVRLEKEFSPRDKKLVDAQKKVRKLEEKLTRDGAIMSETERRKLERDILSQQRELKRGQEEFREDLNIRRNEAFDTLRRRVFEVINDIAKAEKYDLVI
;
A
#
# COMPACT_ATOMS: atom_id res chain seq x y z
N MET A 1 -49.09 -57.63 51.38
CA MET A 1 -48.69 -56.21 51.27
C MET A 1 -47.50 -56.06 50.31
N SER A 2 -47.69 -56.17 48.99
CA SER A 2 -46.59 -55.98 48.00
C SER A 2 -47.10 -55.88 46.55
N LYS A 3 -47.89 -54.83 46.21
CA LYS A 3 -48.23 -54.51 44.80
C LYS A 3 -48.16 -53.01 44.45
N LYS A 4 -48.15 -52.10 45.45
CA LYS A 4 -48.13 -50.64 45.23
C LYS A 4 -46.75 -50.04 44.88
N THR A 5 -45.65 -50.78 45.04
CA THR A 5 -44.28 -50.29 44.79
C THR A 5 -43.80 -50.48 43.35
N ILE A 6 -44.37 -51.43 42.59
CA ILE A 6 -43.92 -51.76 41.22
C ILE A 6 -44.48 -50.77 40.18
N SER A 7 -45.73 -50.34 40.32
CA SER A 7 -46.40 -49.40 39.39
C SER A 7 -45.78 -47.98 39.41
N LYS A 8 -45.35 -47.48 40.57
CA LYS A 8 -44.70 -46.16 40.69
C LYS A 8 -43.35 -46.10 39.98
N ARG A 9 -42.61 -47.22 39.94
CA ARG A 9 -41.33 -47.32 39.24
C ARG A 9 -41.53 -47.28 37.72
N ALA A 10 -42.47 -48.05 37.17
CA ALA A 10 -42.80 -48.03 35.73
C ALA A 10 -43.29 -46.66 35.24
N PHE A 11 -44.06 -45.93 36.06
CA PHE A 11 -44.50 -44.56 35.74
C PHE A 11 -43.34 -43.55 35.74
N ASN A 12 -42.38 -43.69 36.65
CA ASN A 12 -41.19 -42.84 36.69
C ASN A 12 -40.23 -43.13 35.53
N TYR A 13 -40.06 -44.39 35.12
CA TYR A 13 -39.24 -44.74 33.96
C TYR A 13 -39.84 -44.23 32.64
N SER A 14 -41.17 -44.27 32.49
CA SER A 14 -41.84 -43.70 31.30
C SER A 14 -41.65 -42.19 31.19
N ARG A 15 -41.75 -41.44 32.30
CA ARG A 15 -41.49 -39.99 32.32
C ARG A 15 -40.01 -39.65 32.12
N VAL A 16 -39.09 -40.46 32.67
CA VAL A 16 -37.65 -40.31 32.46
C VAL A 16 -37.26 -40.61 31.01
N LEU A 17 -37.87 -41.62 30.38
CA LEU A 17 -37.68 -41.92 28.96
C LEU A 17 -38.23 -40.81 28.06
N LEU A 18 -39.40 -40.25 28.40
CA LEU A 18 -40.02 -39.16 27.63
C LEU A 18 -39.21 -37.85 27.74
N CYS A 19 -38.69 -37.53 28.94
CA CYS A 19 -37.75 -36.42 29.13
C CYS A 19 -36.39 -36.67 28.45
N ALA A 20 -35.89 -37.91 28.45
CA ALA A 20 -34.64 -38.27 27.77
C ALA A 20 -34.77 -38.16 26.24
N CYS A 21 -35.91 -38.55 25.68
CA CYS A 21 -36.21 -38.35 24.26
C CYS A 21 -36.35 -36.86 23.90
N LEU A 22 -36.97 -36.04 24.77
CA LEU A 22 -37.08 -34.59 24.57
C LEU A 22 -35.73 -33.88 24.62
N VAL A 23 -34.86 -34.27 25.55
CA VAL A 23 -33.49 -33.75 25.65
C VAL A 23 -32.64 -34.21 24.46
N ALA A 24 -32.77 -35.47 24.04
CA ALA A 24 -32.09 -35.98 22.85
C ALA A 24 -32.55 -35.30 21.56
N TRP A 25 -33.83 -34.92 21.45
CA TRP A 25 -34.34 -34.18 20.30
C TRP A 25 -33.88 -32.73 20.28
N LEU A 26 -33.76 -32.08 21.45
CA LEU A 26 -33.23 -30.72 21.58
C LEU A 26 -31.72 -30.66 21.26
N SER A 27 -30.97 -31.74 21.51
CA SER A 27 -29.54 -31.84 21.17
C SER A 27 -29.27 -32.00 19.67
N ILE A 28 -30.26 -32.42 18.86
CA ILE A 28 -30.09 -32.60 17.40
C ILE A 28 -30.32 -31.28 16.63
N VAL A 29 -31.07 -30.32 17.19
CA VAL A 29 -31.39 -29.04 16.53
C VAL A 29 -30.27 -27.99 16.71
N GLY A 30 -29.28 -28.26 17.54
CA GLY A 30 -28.30 -27.27 18.02
C GLY A 30 -27.11 -26.93 17.13
N THR A 31 -26.95 -27.50 15.94
CA THR A 31 -25.73 -27.30 15.12
C THR A 31 -25.99 -27.10 13.63
N VAL A 32 -26.97 -26.28 13.27
CA VAL A 32 -26.92 -25.61 11.96
C VAL A 32 -26.00 -24.41 12.10
N ALA A 33 -24.70 -24.63 11.91
CA ALA A 33 -23.75 -23.54 11.73
C ALA A 33 -24.12 -22.84 10.42
N VAL A 34 -24.93 -21.79 10.50
CA VAL A 34 -25.10 -20.83 9.41
C VAL A 34 -23.78 -20.11 9.25
N ALA A 35 -22.92 -20.60 8.35
CA ALA A 35 -21.74 -19.86 7.93
C ALA A 35 -22.24 -18.53 7.35
N ALA A 36 -21.97 -17.43 8.05
CA ALA A 36 -22.20 -16.11 7.50
C ALA A 36 -21.39 -16.02 6.20
N GLU A 37 -22.07 -15.73 5.09
CA GLU A 37 -21.43 -15.58 3.79
C GLU A 37 -20.53 -14.34 3.84
N ILE A 38 -19.22 -14.56 4.04
CA ILE A 38 -18.22 -13.50 4.14
C ILE A 38 -18.08 -12.85 2.76
N LYS A 39 -18.33 -11.54 2.68
CA LYS A 39 -18.17 -10.77 1.44
C LYS A 39 -16.83 -10.07 1.42
N ILE A 40 -15.97 -10.48 0.48
CA ILE A 40 -14.64 -9.91 0.28
C ILE A 40 -14.62 -9.13 -1.05
N GLY A 41 -14.22 -7.87 -1.00
CA GLY A 41 -14.00 -6.99 -2.15
C GLY A 41 -12.51 -6.79 -2.44
N PHE A 42 -12.16 -6.55 -3.70
CA PHE A 42 -10.80 -6.20 -4.13
C PHE A 42 -10.80 -4.85 -4.84
N VAL A 43 -9.96 -3.92 -4.40
CA VAL A 43 -9.85 -2.58 -4.98
C VAL A 43 -8.39 -2.22 -5.23
N ASN A 44 -8.06 -1.91 -6.48
CA ASN A 44 -6.78 -1.30 -6.81
C ASN A 44 -6.81 0.21 -6.53
N ALA A 45 -6.56 0.60 -5.28
CA ALA A 45 -6.57 2.01 -4.87
C ALA A 45 -5.54 2.87 -5.63
N ALA A 46 -4.41 2.27 -6.06
CA ALA A 46 -3.40 2.99 -6.84
C ALA A 46 -3.94 3.39 -8.22
N ARG A 47 -4.64 2.47 -8.91
CA ARG A 47 -5.27 2.74 -10.20
C ARG A 47 -6.38 3.78 -10.10
N VAL A 48 -7.23 3.69 -9.07
CA VAL A 48 -8.29 4.68 -8.83
C VAL A 48 -7.71 6.08 -8.59
N LEU A 49 -6.59 6.16 -7.86
CA LEU A 49 -5.89 7.41 -7.63
C LEU A 49 -5.27 7.97 -8.92
N GLU A 50 -4.67 7.10 -9.76
CA GLU A 50 -4.03 7.50 -11.02
C GLU A 50 -5.04 7.98 -12.06
N GLU A 51 -6.20 7.34 -12.16
CA GLU A 51 -7.27 7.69 -13.10
C GLU A 51 -8.11 8.90 -12.62
N ALA A 52 -7.89 9.41 -11.41
CA ALA A 52 -8.64 10.53 -10.88
C ALA A 52 -8.27 11.86 -11.60
N PRO A 53 -9.22 12.67 -12.09
CA PRO A 53 -8.93 13.94 -12.75
C PRO A 53 -8.11 14.93 -11.90
N GLN A 54 -8.30 14.87 -10.58
CA GLN A 54 -7.55 15.68 -9.62
C GLN A 54 -6.06 15.29 -9.61
N ALA A 55 -5.74 14.01 -9.84
CA ALA A 55 -4.37 13.51 -9.91
C ALA A 55 -3.63 14.10 -11.11
N ASP A 56 -4.24 14.15 -12.28
CA ASP A 56 -3.64 14.76 -13.47
C ASP A 56 -3.30 16.23 -13.24
N SER A 57 -4.23 16.98 -12.64
CA SER A 57 -3.98 18.39 -12.31
C SER A 57 -2.80 18.56 -11.34
N ALA A 58 -2.66 17.66 -10.37
CA ALA A 58 -1.57 17.68 -9.39
C ALA A 58 -0.23 17.30 -10.05
N ARG A 59 -0.22 16.31 -10.95
CA ARG A 59 0.96 15.90 -11.72
C ARG A 59 1.50 17.05 -12.58
N VAL A 60 0.62 17.72 -13.34
CA VAL A 60 1.02 18.84 -14.19
C VAL A 60 1.61 19.99 -13.35
N ARG A 61 1.02 20.27 -12.18
CA ARG A 61 1.57 21.29 -11.26
C ARG A 61 2.94 20.89 -10.73
N LEU A 62 3.11 19.65 -10.26
CA LEU A 62 4.39 19.13 -9.78
C LEU A 62 5.46 19.14 -10.88
N GLU A 63 5.13 18.71 -12.08
CA GLU A 63 6.04 18.72 -13.22
C GLU A 63 6.51 20.16 -13.52
N LYS A 64 5.59 21.13 -13.53
CA LYS A 64 5.94 22.53 -13.74
C LYS A 64 6.84 23.10 -12.62
N GLU A 65 6.57 22.75 -11.37
CA GLU A 65 7.37 23.17 -10.22
C GLU A 65 8.80 22.60 -10.27
N PHE A 66 8.95 21.34 -10.67
CA PHE A 66 10.23 20.63 -10.64
C PHE A 66 11.02 20.67 -11.96
N SER A 67 10.38 20.98 -13.10
CA SER A 67 11.03 21.03 -14.41
C SER A 67 12.31 21.90 -14.46
N PRO A 68 12.37 23.09 -13.83
CA PRO A 68 13.60 23.87 -13.83
C PRO A 68 14.76 23.20 -13.09
N ARG A 69 14.49 22.47 -12.00
CA ARG A 69 15.53 21.75 -11.23
C ARG A 69 15.98 20.50 -11.97
N ASP A 70 15.06 19.77 -12.59
CA ASP A 70 15.37 18.62 -13.43
C ASP A 70 16.31 19.01 -14.58
N LYS A 71 16.00 20.10 -15.29
CA LYS A 71 16.87 20.65 -16.36
C LYS A 71 18.28 20.98 -15.84
N LYS A 72 18.39 21.58 -14.67
CA LYS A 72 19.71 21.89 -14.05
C LYS A 72 20.51 20.62 -13.77
N LEU A 73 19.88 19.54 -13.29
CA LEU A 73 20.54 18.26 -13.05
C LEU A 73 21.00 17.60 -14.36
N VAL A 74 20.15 17.63 -15.40
CA VAL A 74 20.50 17.13 -16.73
C VAL A 74 21.69 17.90 -17.31
N ASP A 75 21.72 19.23 -17.17
CA ASP A 75 22.83 20.04 -17.66
C ASP A 75 24.12 19.82 -16.86
N ALA A 76 24.03 19.65 -15.53
CA ALA A 76 25.16 19.27 -14.69
C ALA A 76 25.73 17.89 -15.09
N GLN A 77 24.86 16.91 -15.36
CA GLN A 77 25.27 15.60 -15.84
C GLN A 77 25.98 15.68 -17.20
N LYS A 78 25.45 16.46 -18.15
CA LYS A 78 26.12 16.71 -19.43
C LYS A 78 27.49 17.38 -19.25
N LYS A 79 27.62 18.30 -18.29
CA LYS A 79 28.88 18.97 -17.98
C LYS A 79 29.93 17.98 -17.46
N VAL A 80 29.57 17.13 -16.50
CA VAL A 80 30.44 16.06 -15.98
C VAL A 80 30.93 15.17 -17.13
N ARG A 81 29.99 14.69 -17.95
CA ARG A 81 30.31 13.84 -19.11
C ARG A 81 31.28 14.51 -20.09
N LYS A 82 31.09 15.79 -20.39
CA LYS A 82 32.02 16.55 -21.25
C LYS A 82 33.43 16.65 -20.65
N LEU A 83 33.54 16.82 -19.34
CA LEU A 83 34.85 16.87 -18.67
C LEU A 83 35.54 15.50 -18.69
N GLU A 84 34.79 14.42 -18.49
CA GLU A 84 35.28 13.04 -18.62
C GLU A 84 35.76 12.76 -20.05
N GLU A 85 34.95 13.09 -21.06
CA GLU A 85 35.31 12.93 -22.48
C GLU A 85 36.57 13.75 -22.83
N LYS A 86 36.72 14.95 -22.27
CA LYS A 86 37.93 15.77 -22.43
C LYS A 86 39.15 15.10 -21.79
N LEU A 87 39.02 14.59 -20.57
CA LEU A 87 40.10 13.87 -19.89
C LEU A 87 40.53 12.63 -20.68
N THR A 88 39.57 11.86 -21.21
CA THR A 88 39.87 10.67 -22.01
C THR A 88 40.58 11.01 -23.32
N ARG A 89 40.18 12.09 -24.00
CA ARG A 89 40.74 12.49 -25.30
C ARG A 89 42.09 13.17 -25.18
N ASP A 90 42.18 14.15 -24.28
CA ASP A 90 43.31 15.08 -24.22
C ASP A 90 44.26 14.74 -23.06
N GLY A 91 43.87 13.82 -22.16
CA GLY A 91 44.62 13.56 -20.92
C GLY A 91 46.04 13.04 -21.13
N ALA A 92 46.33 12.43 -22.27
CA ALA A 92 47.67 11.95 -22.63
C ALA A 92 48.62 13.08 -23.08
N ILE A 93 48.07 14.21 -23.54
CA ILE A 93 48.83 15.37 -24.03
C ILE A 93 48.83 16.54 -23.03
N MET A 94 48.07 16.45 -21.94
CA MET A 94 48.04 17.43 -20.85
C MET A 94 49.29 17.34 -19.97
N SER A 95 49.67 18.45 -19.35
CA SER A 95 50.62 18.41 -18.23
C SER A 95 50.01 17.69 -17.02
N GLU A 96 50.86 17.12 -16.16
CA GLU A 96 50.43 16.45 -14.93
C GLU A 96 49.56 17.36 -14.04
N THR A 97 49.93 18.65 -13.94
CA THR A 97 49.19 19.65 -13.16
C THR A 97 47.80 19.91 -13.73
N GLU A 98 47.67 20.08 -15.04
CA GLU A 98 46.38 20.30 -15.71
C GLU A 98 45.49 19.07 -15.62
N ARG A 99 46.05 17.89 -15.85
CA ARG A 99 45.34 16.61 -15.73
C ARG A 99 44.80 16.43 -14.32
N ARG A 100 45.62 16.61 -13.28
CA ARG A 100 45.19 16.54 -11.88
C ARG A 100 44.11 17.56 -11.54
N LYS A 101 44.18 18.77 -12.12
CA LYS A 101 43.15 19.79 -11.92
C LYS A 101 41.81 19.34 -12.54
N LEU A 102 41.84 18.77 -13.74
CA LEU A 102 40.65 18.26 -14.43
C LEU A 102 40.03 17.07 -13.69
N GLU A 103 40.85 16.11 -13.24
CA GLU A 103 40.40 14.97 -12.42
C GLU A 103 39.71 15.42 -11.13
N ARG A 104 40.28 16.42 -10.43
CA ARG A 104 39.64 17.00 -9.23
C ARG A 104 38.32 17.69 -9.53
N ASP A 105 38.22 18.44 -10.63
CA ASP A 105 36.97 19.09 -11.03
C ASP A 105 35.89 18.05 -11.35
N ILE A 106 36.22 16.99 -12.11
CA ILE A 106 35.30 15.88 -12.38
C ILE A 106 34.75 15.29 -11.08
N LEU A 107 35.64 14.92 -10.14
CA LEU A 107 35.23 14.35 -8.85
C LEU A 107 34.36 15.32 -8.03
N SER A 108 34.66 16.62 -8.09
CA SER A 108 33.86 17.65 -7.42
C SER A 108 32.46 17.75 -8.02
N GLN A 109 32.36 17.87 -9.35
CA GLN A 109 31.09 17.99 -10.07
C GLN A 109 30.24 16.71 -9.92
N GLN A 110 30.86 15.52 -9.89
CA GLN A 110 30.16 14.25 -9.65
C GLN A 110 29.53 14.19 -8.25
N ARG A 111 30.24 14.63 -7.21
CA ARG A 111 29.69 14.68 -5.85
C ARG A 111 28.51 15.67 -5.75
N GLU A 112 28.67 16.84 -6.33
CA GLU A 112 27.62 17.85 -6.38
C GLU A 112 26.38 17.36 -7.14
N LEU A 113 26.59 16.70 -8.29
CA LEU A 113 25.51 16.08 -9.05
C LEU A 113 24.77 15.02 -8.24
N LYS A 114 25.50 14.11 -7.58
CA LYS A 114 24.90 13.06 -6.74
C LYS A 114 24.07 13.67 -5.61
N ARG A 115 24.63 14.64 -4.90
CA ARG A 115 23.92 15.36 -3.83
C ARG A 115 22.66 16.04 -4.35
N GLY A 116 22.74 16.76 -5.47
CA GLY A 116 21.58 17.41 -6.08
C GLY A 116 20.51 16.43 -6.56
N GLN A 117 20.89 15.23 -7.04
CA GLN A 117 19.94 14.17 -7.40
C GLN A 117 19.22 13.59 -6.19
N GLU A 118 19.93 13.40 -5.07
CA GLU A 118 19.36 12.94 -3.81
C GLU A 118 18.37 13.96 -3.25
N GLU A 119 18.78 15.23 -3.13
CA GLU A 119 17.94 16.36 -2.70
C GLU A 119 16.69 16.49 -3.59
N PHE A 120 16.85 16.45 -4.92
CA PHE A 120 15.73 16.52 -5.85
C PHE A 120 14.73 15.37 -5.68
N ARG A 121 15.22 14.14 -5.49
CA ARG A 121 14.36 12.97 -5.30
C ARG A 121 13.59 13.06 -3.99
N GLU A 122 14.25 13.49 -2.92
CA GLU A 122 13.63 13.67 -1.62
C GLU A 122 12.54 14.75 -1.67
N ASP A 123 12.87 15.94 -2.18
CA ASP A 123 11.93 17.04 -2.35
C ASP A 123 10.74 16.63 -3.21
N LEU A 124 10.99 15.98 -4.35
CA LEU A 124 9.92 15.53 -5.24
C LEU A 124 8.99 14.52 -4.54
N ASN A 125 9.55 13.60 -3.75
CA ASN A 125 8.74 12.64 -3.01
C ASN A 125 7.88 13.31 -1.94
N ILE A 126 8.45 14.26 -1.18
CA ILE A 126 7.71 15.04 -0.17
C ILE A 126 6.57 15.80 -0.84
N ARG A 127 6.88 16.60 -1.86
CA ARG A 127 5.90 17.43 -2.57
C ARG A 127 4.82 16.60 -3.26
N ARG A 128 5.18 15.44 -3.81
CA ARG A 128 4.21 14.48 -4.36
C ARG A 128 3.28 13.99 -3.24
N ASN A 129 3.82 13.52 -2.11
CA ASN A 129 2.99 13.02 -1.02
C ASN A 129 2.01 14.08 -0.51
N GLU A 130 2.47 15.32 -0.34
CA GLU A 130 1.62 16.47 0.04
C GLU A 130 0.50 16.73 -0.97
N ALA A 131 0.84 16.77 -2.27
CA ALA A 131 -0.13 17.03 -3.34
C ALA A 131 -1.22 15.95 -3.44
N PHE A 132 -0.88 14.71 -3.09
CA PHE A 132 -1.78 13.55 -3.17
C PHE A 132 -2.47 13.18 -1.86
N ASP A 133 -2.08 13.76 -0.72
CA ASP A 133 -2.59 13.36 0.59
C ASP A 133 -4.12 13.50 0.70
N THR A 134 -4.63 14.67 0.32
CA THR A 134 -6.09 14.94 0.38
C THR A 134 -6.86 14.03 -0.58
N LEU A 135 -6.32 13.77 -1.76
CA LEU A 135 -6.96 12.90 -2.74
C LEU A 135 -6.97 11.44 -2.27
N ARG A 136 -5.88 10.97 -1.67
CA ARG A 136 -5.79 9.62 -1.09
C ARG A 136 -6.81 9.43 0.04
N ARG A 137 -6.96 10.42 0.93
CA ARG A 137 -7.99 10.41 1.97
C ARG A 137 -9.39 10.31 1.37
N ARG A 138 -9.68 11.08 0.33
CA ARG A 138 -10.98 11.05 -0.34
C ARG A 138 -11.27 9.71 -1.01
N VAL A 139 -10.29 9.10 -1.67
CA VAL A 139 -10.43 7.77 -2.28
C VAL A 139 -10.73 6.73 -1.19
N PHE A 140 -10.03 6.79 -0.06
CA PHE A 140 -10.25 5.87 1.06
C PHE A 140 -11.64 6.02 1.69
N GLU A 141 -12.15 7.25 1.84
CA GLU A 141 -13.53 7.51 2.28
C GLU A 141 -14.55 6.86 1.34
N VAL A 142 -14.41 7.08 0.03
CA VAL A 142 -15.33 6.53 -0.98
C VAL A 142 -15.32 4.99 -0.98
N ILE A 143 -14.13 4.38 -0.87
CA ILE A 143 -14.01 2.91 -0.78
C ILE A 143 -14.77 2.40 0.46
N ASN A 144 -14.60 3.06 1.62
CA ASN A 144 -15.29 2.66 2.84
C ASN A 144 -16.81 2.84 2.77
N ASP A 145 -17.27 3.92 2.15
CA ASP A 145 -18.70 4.19 1.98
C ASP A 145 -19.36 3.12 1.11
N ILE A 146 -18.71 2.73 0.01
CA ILE A 146 -19.17 1.64 -0.87
C ILE A 146 -19.13 0.30 -0.11
N ALA A 147 -18.04 0.02 0.61
CA ALA A 147 -17.90 -1.20 1.39
C ALA A 147 -19.04 -1.37 2.41
N LYS A 148 -19.40 -0.29 3.12
CA LYS A 148 -20.52 -0.27 4.07
C LYS A 148 -21.87 -0.42 3.39
N ALA A 149 -22.10 0.29 2.27
CA ALA A 149 -23.34 0.22 1.53
C ALA A 149 -23.63 -1.19 0.99
N GLU A 150 -22.59 -1.87 0.51
CA GLU A 150 -22.69 -3.22 -0.08
C GLU A 150 -22.49 -4.35 0.94
N LYS A 151 -22.21 -3.99 2.20
CA LYS A 151 -21.98 -4.91 3.34
C LYS A 151 -20.82 -5.88 3.09
N TYR A 152 -19.69 -5.35 2.63
CA TYR A 152 -18.43 -6.09 2.58
C TYR A 152 -17.82 -6.19 3.98
N ASP A 153 -17.31 -7.38 4.33
CA ASP A 153 -16.61 -7.63 5.59
C ASP A 153 -15.12 -7.28 5.49
N LEU A 154 -14.56 -7.31 4.27
CA LEU A 154 -13.16 -7.01 3.99
C LEU A 154 -12.99 -6.44 2.58
N VAL A 155 -12.19 -5.37 2.45
CA VAL A 155 -11.74 -4.82 1.17
C VAL A 155 -10.22 -4.73 1.18
N ILE A 156 -9.56 -5.30 0.16
CA ILE A 156 -8.09 -5.32 0.00
C ILE A 156 -7.69 -4.65 -1.30
#